data_AF-J3HYY5-F1
#
_entry.id   AF-J3HYY5-F1
#
_cell.length_a   1.000
_cell.length_b   1.000
_cell.length_c   1.000
_cell.angle_alpha   90.00
_cell.angle_beta   90.00
_cell.angle_gamma   90.00
#
_symmetry.space_group_name_H-M   'P 1'
#
loop_
_entity.id
_entity.type
_entity.pdbx_description
1 polymer ?
#
loop_
_entity_poly.entity_id
_entity_poly.type
_entity_poly.pdbx_seq_one_letter_code
_entity_poly.pdbx_strand_id
1 'polypeptide(L)'
;GCGRVFEGDYPMMWDSLLKLRALPDDFKLYCGHEYTASNVKFALTVDPDNAALQARAAEVTKLRAENKPTIPSLLGDEKRANVFLRADEPSVAARLHMKGADAAAVFGELRERKNKS
;
A
#
# COMPACT_ATOMS: atom_id res chain seq x y z
N GLY A 1 2.72 2.09 0.19
CA GLY A 1 3.18 1.28 -0.97
C GLY A 1 4.04 0.12 -0.49
N CYS A 2 4.77 -0.55 -1.39
CA CYS A 2 5.85 -1.48 -1.05
C CYS A 2 7.03 -1.37 -2.05
N GLY A 3 8.18 -1.94 -1.70
CA GLY A 3 9.35 -2.03 -2.58
C GLY A 3 9.04 -2.82 -3.86
N ARG A 4 9.87 -2.65 -4.89
CA ARG A 4 9.87 -3.57 -6.03
C ARG A 4 10.56 -4.86 -5.60
N VAL A 5 10.05 -5.99 -6.09
CA VAL A 5 10.68 -7.29 -5.86
C VAL A 5 11.71 -7.48 -6.97
N PHE A 6 12.95 -7.05 -6.70
CA PHE A 6 14.09 -7.28 -7.60
C PHE A 6 14.71 -8.66 -7.35
N GLU A 7 14.76 -9.07 -6.08
CA GLU A 7 15.23 -10.37 -5.63
C GLU A 7 14.12 -11.04 -4.80
N GLY A 8 14.02 -12.37 -4.89
CA GLY A 8 12.97 -13.17 -4.25
C GLY A 8 11.67 -13.25 -5.03
N ASP A 9 10.58 -13.63 -4.35
CA ASP A 9 9.26 -13.82 -4.94
C ASP A 9 8.13 -13.06 -4.20
N TYR A 10 6.94 -13.07 -4.79
CA TYR A 10 5.77 -12.38 -4.24
C TYR A 10 5.27 -12.94 -2.90
N PRO A 11 5.19 -14.26 -2.70
CA PRO A 11 4.93 -14.84 -1.38
C PRO A 11 5.90 -14.36 -0.31
N MET A 12 7.21 -14.36 -0.58
CA MET A 12 8.22 -13.93 0.40
C MET A 12 8.08 -12.45 0.79
N MET A 13 7.81 -11.57 -0.19
CA MET A 13 7.56 -10.16 0.10
C MET A 13 6.25 -9.96 0.87
N TRP A 14 5.20 -10.71 0.53
CA TRP A 14 3.94 -10.68 1.27
C TRP A 14 4.12 -11.08 2.74
N ASP A 15 4.81 -12.19 3.00
CA ASP A 15 5.14 -12.64 4.36
C ASP A 15 5.96 -11.60 5.14
N SER A 16 6.87 -10.90 4.45
CA SER A 16 7.65 -9.81 5.04
C SER A 16 6.77 -8.62 5.43
N LEU A 17 5.80 -8.26 4.59
CA LEU A 17 4.83 -7.22 4.91
C LEU A 17 3.90 -7.63 6.04
N LEU A 18 3.53 -8.90 6.17
CA LEU A 18 2.73 -9.40 7.29
C LEU A 18 3.45 -9.23 8.63
N LYS A 19 4.77 -9.50 8.68
CA LYS A 19 5.59 -9.24 9.88
C LYS A 19 5.56 -7.77 10.27
N LEU A 20 5.68 -6.86 9.30
CA LEU A 20 5.57 -5.42 9.54
C LEU A 20 4.16 -5.04 10.00
N ARG A 21 3.12 -5.59 9.36
CA ARG A 21 1.71 -5.34 9.66
C ARG A 21 1.30 -5.79 11.06
N ALA A 22 2.02 -6.74 11.66
CA ALA A 22 1.78 -7.21 13.02
C ALA A 22 2.21 -6.21 14.11
N LEU A 23 2.99 -5.18 13.78
CA LEU A 23 3.41 -4.15 14.74
C LEU A 23 2.23 -3.25 15.17
N PRO A 24 2.35 -2.54 16.32
CA PRO A 24 1.31 -1.63 16.82
C PRO A 24 0.93 -0.51 15.85
N ASP A 25 -0.30 -0.02 15.96
CA ASP A 25 -0.83 1.01 15.07
C ASP A 25 -0.16 2.38 15.23
N ASP A 26 0.37 2.67 16.42
CA ASP A 26 1.12 3.89 16.74
C ASP A 26 2.59 3.82 16.32
N PHE A 27 3.04 2.70 15.75
CA PHE A 27 4.38 2.52 15.24
C PHE A 27 4.68 3.51 14.10
N LYS A 28 5.77 4.27 14.23
CA LYS A 28 6.21 5.23 13.20
C LYS A 28 7.07 4.54 12.15
N LEU A 29 6.60 4.54 10.91
CA LEU A 29 7.30 3.97 9.77
C LEU A 29 8.17 5.04 9.08
N TYR A 30 9.49 4.83 9.11
CA TYR A 30 10.48 5.65 8.40
C TYR A 30 11.00 4.86 7.19
N CYS A 31 10.44 5.12 6.00
CA CYS A 31 10.85 4.43 4.78
C CYS A 31 11.94 5.21 4.01
N GLY A 32 12.65 4.53 3.11
CA GLY A 32 13.84 5.09 2.45
C GLY A 32 13.57 6.12 1.35
N HIS A 33 12.31 6.32 0.91
CA HIS A 33 12.00 7.16 -0.25
C HIS A 33 10.66 7.90 -0.14
N GLU A 34 10.64 9.14 -0.60
CA GLU A 34 9.45 10.01 -0.70
C GLU A 34 8.58 9.63 -1.92
N TYR A 35 8.02 8.42 -1.91
CA TYR A 35 7.17 7.88 -2.97
C TYR A 35 5.69 7.91 -2.64
N THR A 36 5.28 8.58 -1.56
CA THR A 36 3.91 8.48 -1.06
C THR A 36 2.89 9.01 -2.06
N ALA A 37 3.18 10.10 -2.78
CA ALA A 37 2.28 10.66 -3.80
C ALA A 37 2.01 9.68 -4.95
N SER A 38 3.04 9.06 -5.52
CA SER A 38 2.88 8.07 -6.59
C SER A 38 2.21 6.78 -6.07
N ASN A 39 2.52 6.37 -4.84
CA ASN A 39 1.91 5.21 -4.20
C ASN A 39 0.40 5.39 -4.01
N VAL A 40 -0.03 6.55 -3.50
CA VAL A 40 -1.44 6.87 -3.31
C VAL A 40 -2.17 6.96 -4.64
N LYS A 41 -1.58 7.61 -5.64
CA LYS A 41 -2.17 7.70 -6.98
C LYS A 41 -2.47 6.32 -7.56
N PHE A 42 -1.53 5.38 -7.43
CA PHE A 42 -1.74 3.99 -7.82
C PHE A 42 -2.83 3.32 -6.95
N ALA A 43 -2.77 3.47 -5.63
CA ALA A 43 -3.74 2.84 -4.74
C ALA A 43 -5.18 3.27 -5.06
N LEU A 44 -5.40 4.53 -5.43
CA LEU A 44 -6.71 5.06 -5.82
C LEU A 44 -7.29 4.43 -7.10
N THR A 45 -6.46 3.86 -7.98
CA THR A 45 -6.96 3.11 -9.15
C THR A 45 -7.47 1.72 -8.78
N VAL A 46 -7.06 1.21 -7.61
CA VAL A 46 -7.41 -0.12 -7.10
C VAL A 46 -8.57 -0.05 -6.11
N ASP A 47 -8.49 0.83 -5.12
CA ASP A 47 -9.44 0.92 -3.99
C ASP A 47 -10.02 2.35 -3.86
N PRO A 48 -10.71 2.86 -4.90
CA PRO A 48 -11.11 4.28 -4.98
C PRO A 48 -12.11 4.70 -3.89
N ASP A 49 -12.88 3.76 -3.35
CA ASP A 49 -13.96 4.02 -2.39
C ASP A 49 -13.49 3.92 -0.93
N ASN A 50 -12.20 3.65 -0.69
CA ASN A 50 -11.62 3.58 0.63
C ASN A 50 -11.40 4.98 1.22
N ALA A 51 -12.25 5.35 2.16
CA ALA A 51 -12.21 6.67 2.82
C ALA A 51 -10.86 6.99 3.49
N ALA A 52 -10.18 5.99 4.07
CA ALA A 52 -8.86 6.21 4.66
C ALA A 52 -7.79 6.52 3.61
N LEU A 53 -7.85 5.84 2.46
CA LEU A 53 -6.99 6.13 1.33
C LEU A 53 -7.27 7.51 0.72
N GLN A 54 -8.54 7.88 0.57
CA GLN A 54 -8.94 9.22 0.09
C GLN A 54 -8.43 10.33 1.02
N ALA A 55 -8.58 10.16 2.35
CA ALA A 55 -8.07 11.10 3.34
C ALA A 55 -6.54 11.23 3.25
N ARG A 56 -5.82 10.10 3.17
CA ARG A 56 -4.36 10.09 2.98
C ARG A 56 -3.95 10.76 1.68
N ALA A 57 -4.74 10.63 0.62
CA ALA A 57 -4.47 11.28 -0.66
C ALA A 57 -4.58 12.80 -0.60
N ALA A 58 -5.60 13.31 0.07
CA ALA A 58 -5.77 14.73 0.30
C ALA A 58 -4.61 15.31 1.14
N GLU A 59 -4.23 14.61 2.22
CA GLU A 59 -3.12 14.99 3.08
C GLU A 59 -1.79 15.05 2.31
N VAL A 60 -1.48 14.00 1.55
CA VAL A 60 -0.25 13.91 0.75
C VAL A 60 -0.22 15.01 -0.30
N THR A 61 -1.34 15.27 -1.00
CA THR A 61 -1.45 16.37 -1.97
C THR A 61 -1.09 17.71 -1.33
N LYS A 62 -1.65 18.00 -0.14
CA LYS A 62 -1.36 19.23 0.60
C LYS A 62 0.11 19.33 1.00
N LEU A 63 0.65 18.29 1.63
CA LEU A 63 2.05 18.28 2.10
C LEU A 63 3.02 18.48 0.94
N ARG A 64 2.80 17.80 -0.19
CA ARG A 64 3.68 17.90 -1.36
C ARG A 64 3.57 19.26 -2.06
N ALA A 65 2.38 19.87 -2.11
CA ALA A 65 2.22 21.24 -2.61
C ALA A 65 3.01 22.26 -1.77
N GLU A 66 3.18 21.99 -0.48
CA GLU A 66 3.99 22.80 0.45
C GLU A 66 5.46 22.36 0.53
N ASN A 67 5.92 21.45 -0.34
CA ASN A 67 7.26 20.82 -0.31
C ASN A 67 7.63 20.14 1.02
N LYS A 68 6.64 19.72 1.81
CA LYS A 68 6.83 19.00 3.07
C LYS A 68 7.00 17.50 2.85
N PRO A 69 7.75 16.81 3.71
CA PRO A 69 7.84 15.35 3.69
C PRO A 69 6.53 14.71 4.13
N THR A 70 6.29 13.48 3.70
CA THR A 70 5.12 12.67 4.11
C THR A 70 5.49 11.52 5.04
N ILE A 71 6.77 11.46 5.41
CA ILE A 71 7.42 10.48 6.28
C ILE A 71 7.80 11.19 7.59
N PRO A 72 7.64 10.54 8.76
CA PRO A 72 7.09 9.20 8.96
C PRO A 72 5.57 9.12 8.76
N SER A 73 5.06 7.91 8.48
CA SER A 73 3.64 7.59 8.63
C SER A 73 3.40 6.71 9.86
N LEU A 74 2.16 6.68 10.36
CA LEU A 74 1.75 5.70 11.37
C LEU A 74 1.37 4.39 10.68
N LEU A 75 1.80 3.27 11.25
CA LEU A 75 1.49 1.98 10.68
C LEU A 75 -0.02 1.72 10.64
N GLY A 76 -0.79 2.20 11.62
CA GLY A 76 -2.25 2.12 11.60
C GLY A 76 -2.87 2.80 10.37
N ASP A 77 -2.32 3.94 9.94
CA ASP A 77 -2.76 4.61 8.71
C ASP A 77 -2.41 3.79 7.47
N GLU A 78 -1.20 3.22 7.43
CA GLU A 78 -0.77 2.35 6.34
C GLU A 78 -1.66 1.08 6.25
N LYS A 79 -2.03 0.44 7.36
CA LYS A 79 -2.93 -0.73 7.34
C LYS A 79 -4.29 -0.42 6.69
N ARG A 80 -4.78 0.81 6.89
CA ARG A 80 -6.08 1.26 6.34
C ARG A 80 -6.00 1.71 4.88
N ALA A 81 -4.91 2.37 4.47
CA ALA A 81 -4.80 3.02 3.17
C ALA A 81 -3.90 2.29 2.15
N ASN A 82 -2.92 1.51 2.60
CA ASN A 82 -1.92 0.89 1.72
C ASN A 82 -2.47 -0.42 1.14
N VAL A 83 -2.84 -0.41 -0.14
CA VAL A 83 -3.38 -1.59 -0.85
C VAL A 83 -2.48 -2.83 -0.77
N PHE A 84 -1.16 -2.67 -0.61
CA PHE A 84 -0.22 -3.78 -0.45
C PHE A 84 -0.27 -4.45 0.93
N LEU A 85 -0.79 -3.77 1.96
CA LEU A 85 -1.04 -4.33 3.29
C LEU A 85 -2.47 -4.90 3.42
N ARG A 86 -3.25 -4.83 2.34
CA ARG A 86 -4.67 -5.19 2.26
C ARG A 86 -4.92 -6.23 1.17
N ALA A 87 -3.90 -6.99 0.77
CA ALA A 87 -4.03 -8.00 -0.28
C ALA A 87 -4.95 -9.18 0.11
N ASP A 88 -5.15 -9.39 1.40
CA ASP A 88 -6.08 -10.34 2.00
C ASP A 88 -7.51 -9.80 2.16
N GLU A 89 -7.74 -8.52 1.88
CA GLU A 89 -9.09 -7.94 1.94
C GLU A 89 -9.92 -8.41 0.73
N PRO A 90 -11.11 -9.01 0.95
CA PRO A 90 -11.96 -9.46 -0.15
C PRO A 90 -12.35 -8.35 -1.13
N SER A 91 -12.44 -7.10 -0.65
CA SER A 91 -12.73 -5.94 -1.49
C SER A 91 -11.60 -5.63 -2.47
N VAL A 92 -10.34 -5.74 -2.04
CA VAL A 92 -9.16 -5.53 -2.90
C VAL A 92 -9.07 -6.65 -3.93
N ALA A 93 -9.21 -7.91 -3.50
CA ALA A 93 -9.23 -9.05 -4.42
C ALA A 93 -10.36 -8.92 -5.47
N ALA A 94 -11.55 -8.46 -5.07
CA ALA A 94 -12.66 -8.22 -5.98
C ALA A 94 -12.36 -7.14 -7.03
N ARG A 95 -11.68 -6.05 -6.65
CA ARG A 95 -11.27 -4.97 -7.56
C ARG A 95 -10.26 -5.42 -8.61
N LEU A 96 -9.50 -6.46 -8.32
CA LEU A 96 -8.57 -7.06 -9.26
C LEU A 96 -9.19 -8.22 -10.07
N HIS A 97 -10.48 -8.53 -9.88
CA HIS A 97 -11.15 -9.70 -10.45
C HIS A 97 -10.56 -11.05 -9.97
N MET A 98 -10.05 -11.08 -8.74
CA MET A 98 -9.39 -12.23 -8.11
C MET A 98 -10.13 -12.73 -6.86
N LYS A 99 -11.47 -12.67 -6.85
CA LYS A 99 -12.27 -13.15 -5.71
C LYS A 99 -11.94 -14.61 -5.41
N GLY A 100 -11.59 -14.91 -4.16
CA GLY A 100 -11.23 -16.26 -3.70
C GLY A 100 -9.79 -16.67 -3.99
N ALA A 101 -8.98 -15.80 -4.61
CA ALA A 101 -7.54 -16.05 -4.75
C ALA A 101 -6.81 -15.90 -3.42
N ASP A 102 -5.66 -16.54 -3.31
CA ASP A 102 -4.75 -16.39 -2.17
C ASP A 102 -4.18 -14.96 -2.09
N ALA A 103 -3.95 -14.47 -0.86
CA ALA A 103 -3.48 -13.11 -0.62
C ALA A 103 -2.11 -12.82 -1.25
N ALA A 104 -1.20 -13.80 -1.32
CA ALA A 104 0.09 -13.63 -1.98
C ALA A 104 -0.07 -13.47 -3.50
N ALA A 105 -1.06 -14.15 -4.10
CA ALA A 105 -1.37 -14.00 -5.52
C ALA A 105 -1.98 -12.61 -5.80
N VAL A 106 -2.90 -12.14 -4.96
CA VAL A 106 -3.48 -10.78 -5.03
C VAL A 106 -2.37 -9.73 -4.87
N PHE A 107 -1.46 -9.94 -3.91
CA PHE A 107 -0.28 -9.07 -3.72
C PHE A 107 0.60 -9.02 -4.99
N GLY A 108 0.88 -10.18 -5.60
CA GLY A 108 1.64 -10.27 -6.84
C GLY A 108 1.01 -9.45 -7.98
N GLU A 109 -0.30 -9.59 -8.17
CA GLU A 109 -1.04 -8.81 -9.18
C GLU A 109 -0.98 -7.30 -8.92
N LEU A 110 -1.17 -6.87 -7.67
CA LEU A 110 -0.98 -5.46 -7.29
C LEU A 110 0.43 -4.97 -7.65
N ARG A 111 1.42 -5.81 -7.38
CA ARG A 111 2.83 -5.46 -7.59
C ARG A 111 3.14 -5.30 -9.07
N GLU A 112 2.64 -6.20 -9.91
CA GLU A 112 2.74 -6.15 -11.36
C GLU A 112 2.07 -4.91 -11.95
N ARG A 113 0.83 -4.61 -11.54
CA ARG A 113 0.14 -3.39 -12.00
C ARG A 113 0.93 -2.13 -11.64
N LYS A 114 1.46 -2.05 -10.41
CA LYS A 114 2.26 -0.91 -9.99
C LYS A 114 3.61 -0.81 -10.68
N ASN A 115 4.18 -1.91 -11.17
CA ASN A 115 5.42 -1.88 -11.94
C ASN A 115 5.24 -1.23 -13.32
N LYS A 116 4.00 -1.18 -13.83
CA LYS A 116 3.62 -0.63 -15.14
C LYS A 116 2.94 0.75 -15.06
N SER A 117 2.77 1.29 -13.85
CA SER A 117 2.05 2.54 -13.57
C SER A 117 2.98 3.77 -13.51
#